data_AF-A0A2W6S2A4-F1
#
_entry.id   AF-A0A2W6S2A4-F1
#
_cell.length_a   1.000
_cell.length_b   1.000
_cell.length_c   1.000
_cell.angle_alpha   90.00
_cell.angle_beta   90.00
_cell.angle_gamma   90.00
#
_symmetry.space_group_name_H-M   'P 1'
#
loop_
_entity.id
_entity.type
_entity.pdbx_description
1 polymer ?
#
loop_
_entity_poly.entity_id
_entity_poly.type
_entity_poly.pdbx_seq_one_letter_code
_entity_poly.pdbx_strand_id
1 'polypeptide(L)'
;MDKPTLADEMTLIHSVKAKAADYAQKRDEEALKIMVDEVCKLTGLRFRARLLGQATSKSALEVQELCEEMTDEEIGHQVISRNGIGSSDTRRSFPKEFGDLLDMSIPPIMPVLCTVFMGRLSERFGLGDDVVASVQRARVDRQPIEVAAIRDEYVEFNVKGDDENRWYVPIKDVLLEGNGNAITLDSALAQMSVGFQARQVVQQQLIF
;
A
#
# COMPACT_ATOMS: atom_id res chain seq x y z
N MET A 1 21.05 -9.90 -4.95
CA MET A 1 20.02 -9.06 -5.58
C MET A 1 20.46 -7.62 -5.56
N ASP A 2 20.29 -6.91 -6.68
CA ASP A 2 20.47 -5.46 -6.70
C ASP A 2 19.28 -4.75 -6.05
N LYS A 3 19.55 -3.65 -5.36
CA LYS A 3 18.50 -2.85 -4.72
C LYS A 3 17.72 -2.08 -5.78
N PRO A 4 16.38 -2.22 -5.85
CA PRO A 4 15.58 -1.42 -6.78
C PRO A 4 15.77 0.08 -6.57
N THR A 5 15.75 0.85 -7.66
CA THR A 5 15.91 2.30 -7.60
C THR A 5 14.57 3.02 -7.53
N LEU A 6 14.60 4.27 -7.06
CA LEU A 6 13.43 5.15 -7.09
C LEU A 6 12.93 5.39 -8.53
N ALA A 7 13.84 5.42 -9.50
CA ALA A 7 13.48 5.60 -10.91
C ALA A 7 12.67 4.41 -11.45
N ASP A 8 13.00 3.18 -11.03
CA ASP A 8 12.26 1.99 -11.40
C ASP A 8 10.84 2.02 -10.83
N GLU A 9 10.70 2.41 -9.55
CA GLU A 9 9.41 2.57 -8.88
C GLU A 9 8.54 3.63 -9.59
N MET A 10 9.10 4.81 -9.86
CA MET A 10 8.38 5.91 -10.50
C MET A 10 7.94 5.58 -11.92
N THR A 11 8.79 4.89 -12.69
CA THR A 11 8.45 4.45 -14.05
C THR A 11 7.22 3.53 -14.04
N LEU A 12 7.18 2.56 -13.13
CA LEU A 12 6.03 1.66 -12.98
C LEU A 12 4.78 2.41 -12.51
N ILE A 13 4.90 3.34 -11.56
CA ILE A 13 3.75 4.15 -11.10
C ILE A 13 3.13 4.94 -12.25
N HIS A 14 3.94 5.59 -13.09
CA HIS A 14 3.44 6.33 -14.25
C HIS A 14 2.76 5.41 -15.27
N SER A 15 3.37 4.25 -15.54
CA SER A 15 2.83 3.24 -16.45
C SER A 15 1.46 2.72 -16.00
N VAL A 16 1.34 2.36 -14.72
CA VAL A 16 0.10 1.87 -14.10
C VAL A 16 -1.01 2.93 -14.17
N LYS A 17 -0.70 4.18 -13.83
CA LYS A 17 -1.68 5.28 -13.89
C LYS A 17 -2.18 5.55 -15.31
N ALA A 18 -1.31 5.49 -16.31
CA ALA A 18 -1.69 5.66 -17.70
C ALA A 18 -2.67 4.57 -18.15
N LYS A 19 -2.37 3.30 -17.84
CA LYS A 19 -3.24 2.17 -18.20
C LYS A 19 -4.57 2.17 -17.45
N ALA A 20 -4.58 2.58 -16.19
CA ALA A 20 -5.81 2.78 -15.43
C ALA A 20 -6.74 3.79 -16.12
N ALA A 21 -6.17 4.90 -16.62
CA ALA A 21 -6.93 5.89 -17.37
C ALA A 21 -7.44 5.35 -18.71
N ASP A 22 -6.60 4.61 -19.46
CA ASP A 22 -7.01 3.96 -20.70
C ASP A 22 -8.16 2.96 -20.48
N TYR A 23 -8.09 2.14 -19.44
CA TYR A 23 -9.18 1.21 -19.10
C TYR A 23 -10.46 1.95 -18.71
N ALA A 24 -10.37 3.00 -17.89
CA ALA A 24 -11.52 3.79 -17.49
C ALA A 24 -12.24 4.43 -18.68
N GLN A 25 -11.49 4.88 -19.69
CA GLN A 25 -12.04 5.55 -20.87
C GLN A 25 -12.52 4.58 -21.95
N LYS A 26 -11.74 3.52 -22.23
CA LYS A 26 -11.91 2.67 -23.42
C LYS A 26 -12.39 1.27 -23.10
N ARG A 27 -12.40 0.87 -21.83
CA ARG A 27 -12.65 -0.52 -21.37
C ARG A 27 -11.72 -1.52 -22.07
N ASP A 28 -10.45 -1.15 -22.22
CA ASP A 28 -9.43 -1.97 -22.83
C ASP A 28 -8.96 -3.08 -21.87
N GLU A 29 -9.46 -4.30 -22.08
CA GLU A 29 -9.16 -5.48 -21.25
C GLU A 29 -7.67 -5.88 -21.28
N GLU A 30 -6.95 -5.61 -22.39
CA GLU A 30 -5.51 -5.89 -22.45
C GLU A 30 -4.73 -4.89 -21.59
N ALA A 31 -5.13 -3.61 -21.62
CA ALA A 31 -4.58 -2.59 -20.72
C ALA A 31 -4.85 -2.93 -19.24
N LEU A 32 -6.03 -3.47 -18.92
CA LEU A 32 -6.34 -3.96 -17.56
C LEU A 32 -5.40 -5.09 -17.15
N LYS A 33 -5.20 -6.09 -17.99
CA LYS A 33 -4.31 -7.22 -17.71
C LYS A 33 -2.88 -6.75 -17.45
N ILE A 34 -2.32 -5.94 -18.34
CA ILE A 34 -0.95 -5.43 -18.19
C ILE A 34 -0.84 -4.54 -16.94
N MET A 35 -1.87 -3.74 -16.63
CA MET A 35 -1.89 -2.94 -15.41
C MET A 35 -1.81 -3.81 -14.15
N VAL A 36 -2.53 -4.94 -14.11
CA VAL A 36 -2.47 -5.88 -12.97
C VAL A 36 -1.07 -6.45 -12.81
N ASP A 37 -0.43 -6.88 -13.90
CA ASP A 37 0.94 -7.41 -13.87
C ASP A 37 1.95 -6.35 -13.39
N GLU A 38 1.81 -5.10 -13.86
CA GLU A 38 2.66 -3.99 -13.42
C GLU A 38 2.44 -3.60 -11.95
N VAL A 39 1.20 -3.70 -11.45
CA VAL A 39 0.88 -3.49 -10.03
C VAL A 39 1.51 -4.57 -9.16
N CYS A 40 1.47 -5.84 -9.60
CA CYS A 40 2.17 -6.93 -8.92
C CYS A 40 3.67 -6.65 -8.90
N LYS A 41 4.27 -6.38 -10.07
CA LYS A 41 5.69 -6.05 -10.16
C LYS A 41 6.10 -4.88 -9.26
N LEU A 42 5.31 -3.80 -9.25
CA LEU A 42 5.55 -2.64 -8.37
C LEU A 42 5.49 -3.03 -6.89
N THR A 43 4.52 -3.85 -6.50
CA THR A 43 4.38 -4.33 -5.11
C THR A 43 5.59 -5.16 -4.68
N GLY A 44 6.03 -6.12 -5.51
CA GLY A 44 7.20 -6.94 -5.18
C GLY A 44 8.51 -6.16 -5.19
N LEU A 45 8.68 -5.22 -6.13
CA LEU A 45 9.82 -4.31 -6.16
C LEU A 45 9.90 -3.49 -4.86
N ARG A 46 8.75 -2.92 -4.46
CA ARG A 46 8.62 -2.16 -3.21
C ARG A 46 8.90 -3.00 -1.99
N PHE A 47 8.48 -4.27 -1.97
CA PHE A 47 8.77 -5.22 -0.89
C PHE A 47 10.26 -5.57 -0.83
N ARG A 48 10.90 -5.85 -1.97
CA ARG A 48 12.32 -6.19 -2.04
C ARG A 48 13.21 -5.02 -1.62
N ALA A 49 12.94 -3.82 -2.12
CA ALA A 49 13.65 -2.61 -1.70
C ALA A 49 13.56 -2.38 -0.19
N ARG A 50 12.39 -2.70 0.36
CA ARG A 50 12.06 -2.64 1.78
C ARG A 50 12.83 -3.67 2.60
N LEU A 51 12.80 -4.93 2.16
CA LEU A 51 13.49 -6.05 2.78
C LEU A 51 15.01 -5.86 2.80
N LEU A 52 15.60 -5.37 1.70
CA LEU A 52 17.03 -5.04 1.60
C LEU A 52 17.42 -3.82 2.45
N GLY A 53 16.45 -2.98 2.83
CA GLY A 53 16.65 -1.84 3.74
C GLY A 53 16.57 -2.21 5.22
N GLN A 54 16.21 -3.47 5.56
CA GLN A 54 16.18 -3.94 6.94
C GLN A 54 17.60 -4.13 7.48
N ALA A 55 17.76 -3.95 8.79
CA ALA A 55 18.97 -4.41 9.47
C ALA A 55 19.14 -5.92 9.25
N THR A 56 20.38 -6.40 9.17
CA THR A 56 20.76 -7.80 8.97
C THR A 56 20.45 -8.66 10.20
N SER A 57 19.17 -8.75 10.54
CA SER A 57 18.61 -9.64 11.54
C SER A 57 18.39 -11.02 10.94
N LYS A 58 18.37 -12.05 11.78
CA LYS A 58 18.11 -13.43 11.35
C LYS A 58 16.80 -13.54 10.55
N SER A 59 15.73 -12.89 11.01
CA SER A 59 14.43 -12.91 10.35
C SER A 59 14.43 -12.20 8.99
N ALA A 60 15.20 -11.12 8.83
CA ALA A 60 15.35 -10.48 7.53
C ALA A 60 16.08 -11.40 6.53
N LEU A 61 17.10 -12.15 6.97
CA LEU A 61 17.81 -13.11 6.13
C LEU A 61 16.93 -14.31 5.74
N GLU A 62 16.19 -14.88 6.69
CA GLU A 62 15.23 -15.98 6.42
C GLU A 62 14.17 -15.56 5.38
N VAL A 63 13.70 -14.30 5.45
CA VAL A 63 12.76 -13.76 4.46
C VAL A 63 13.43 -13.50 3.11
N GLN A 64 14.69 -13.07 3.09
CA GLN A 64 15.46 -12.89 1.84
C GLN A 64 15.66 -14.22 1.12
N GLU A 65 16.00 -15.28 1.85
CA GLU A 65 16.14 -16.65 1.30
C GLU A 65 14.83 -17.14 0.67
N LEU A 66 13.68 -16.90 1.32
CA LEU A 66 12.38 -17.25 0.73
C LEU A 66 12.09 -16.54 -0.60
N CYS A 67 12.66 -15.36 -0.80
CA CYS A 67 12.41 -14.53 -1.97
C CYS A 67 13.52 -14.64 -3.03
N GLU A 68 14.57 -15.46 -2.79
CA GLU A 68 15.79 -15.48 -3.58
C GLU A 68 15.54 -15.79 -5.06
N GLU A 69 14.71 -16.81 -5.30
CA GLU A 69 14.39 -17.33 -6.63
C GLU A 69 13.11 -16.73 -7.24
N MET A 70 12.47 -15.78 -6.54
CA MET A 70 11.21 -15.19 -7.00
C MET A 70 11.43 -13.90 -7.78
N THR A 71 10.66 -13.68 -8.84
CA THR A 71 10.58 -12.38 -9.53
C THR A 71 9.76 -11.38 -8.71
N ASP A 72 9.94 -10.07 -8.96
CA ASP A 72 9.15 -9.03 -8.28
C ASP A 72 7.65 -9.18 -8.60
N GLU A 73 7.30 -9.66 -9.79
CA GLU A 73 5.92 -9.93 -10.18
C GLU A 73 5.31 -11.07 -9.33
N GLU A 74 6.02 -12.19 -9.19
CA GLU A 74 5.58 -13.33 -8.37
C GLU A 74 5.44 -12.96 -6.90
N ILE A 75 6.39 -12.19 -6.36
CA ILE A 75 6.33 -11.65 -5.00
C ILE A 75 5.05 -10.82 -4.85
N GLY A 76 4.85 -9.83 -5.72
CA GLY A 76 3.68 -8.95 -5.65
C GLY A 76 2.35 -9.68 -5.78
N HIS A 77 2.27 -10.66 -6.69
CA HIS A 77 1.08 -11.49 -6.82
C HIS A 77 0.77 -12.25 -5.52
N GLN A 78 1.79 -12.83 -4.88
CA GLN A 78 1.64 -13.52 -3.59
C GLN A 78 1.24 -12.56 -2.45
N VAL A 79 1.80 -11.34 -2.42
CA VAL A 79 1.42 -10.30 -1.45
C VAL A 79 -0.06 -9.90 -1.60
N ILE A 80 -0.47 -9.55 -2.82
CA ILE A 80 -1.83 -9.04 -3.10
C ILE A 80 -2.86 -10.14 -2.87
N SER A 81 -2.63 -11.34 -3.40
CA SER A 81 -3.57 -12.48 -3.34
C SER A 81 -3.56 -13.23 -1.99
N ARG A 82 -2.66 -12.88 -1.06
CA ARG A 82 -2.42 -13.60 0.21
C ARG A 82 -2.09 -15.09 0.04
N ASN A 83 -1.27 -15.41 -0.93
CA ASN A 83 -0.78 -16.78 -1.14
C ASN A 83 0.73 -16.86 -0.91
N GLY A 84 1.27 -18.07 -0.78
CA GLY A 84 2.71 -18.29 -0.56
C GLY A 84 3.28 -17.42 0.56
N ILE A 85 4.21 -16.52 0.24
CA ILE A 85 4.83 -15.61 1.22
C ILE A 85 3.82 -14.66 1.88
N GLY A 86 2.74 -14.30 1.18
CA GLY A 86 1.67 -13.44 1.67
C GLY A 86 0.59 -14.16 2.47
N SER A 87 0.65 -15.49 2.55
CA SER A 87 -0.38 -16.32 3.21
C SER A 87 -0.45 -16.13 4.72
N SER A 88 -1.61 -16.46 5.29
CA SER A 88 -1.81 -16.42 6.75
C SER A 88 -0.88 -17.36 7.50
N ASP A 89 -0.50 -18.49 6.91
CA ASP A 89 0.43 -19.46 7.52
C ASP A 89 1.84 -18.90 7.61
N THR A 90 2.34 -18.32 6.50
CA THR A 90 3.64 -17.66 6.49
C THR A 90 3.64 -16.48 7.46
N ARG A 91 2.64 -15.60 7.42
CA ARG A 91 2.55 -14.45 8.32
C ARG A 91 2.55 -14.82 9.80
N ARG A 92 1.98 -15.98 10.17
CA ARG A 92 2.00 -16.49 11.56
C ARG A 92 3.34 -17.13 11.94
N SER A 93 4.10 -17.60 10.96
CA SER A 93 5.38 -18.26 11.16
C SER A 93 6.55 -17.28 11.27
N PHE A 94 6.35 -16.02 10.85
CA PHE A 94 7.35 -14.96 10.90
C PHE A 94 6.99 -13.88 11.94
N PRO A 95 7.98 -13.04 12.33
CA PRO A 95 7.71 -11.88 13.16
C PRO A 95 6.69 -10.94 12.51
N LYS A 96 5.99 -10.19 13.35
CA LYS A 96 4.95 -9.25 12.95
C LYS A 96 5.42 -8.22 11.93
N GLU A 97 6.69 -7.81 12.04
CA GLU A 97 7.38 -6.89 11.15
C GLU A 97 7.42 -7.38 9.71
N PHE A 98 7.42 -8.71 9.47
CA PHE A 98 7.31 -9.28 8.13
C PHE A 98 5.92 -9.05 7.51
N GLY A 99 4.86 -9.21 8.30
CA GLY A 99 3.50 -8.85 7.87
C GLY A 99 3.40 -7.38 7.51
N ASP A 100 3.94 -6.51 8.38
CA ASP A 100 3.97 -5.06 8.17
C ASP A 100 4.80 -4.70 6.90
N LEU A 101 5.91 -5.40 6.63
CA LEU A 101 6.71 -5.26 5.40
C LEU A 101 5.91 -5.55 4.13
N LEU A 102 5.19 -6.68 4.12
CA LEU A 102 4.34 -7.08 3.00
C LEU A 102 3.22 -6.07 2.77
N ASP A 103 2.52 -5.68 3.83
CA ASP A 103 1.37 -4.79 3.73
C ASP A 103 1.79 -3.38 3.30
N MET A 104 2.90 -2.86 3.82
CA MET A 104 3.46 -1.55 3.44
C MET A 104 4.08 -1.53 2.02
N SER A 105 4.25 -2.69 1.37
CA SER A 105 4.70 -2.77 -0.02
C SER A 105 3.58 -2.48 -1.02
N ILE A 106 2.32 -2.71 -0.65
CA ILE A 106 1.15 -2.46 -1.49
C ILE A 106 1.08 -0.96 -1.78
N PRO A 107 1.08 -0.51 -3.05
CA PRO A 107 1.06 0.90 -3.39
C PRO A 107 -0.39 1.43 -3.40
N PRO A 108 -0.81 2.27 -2.43
CA PRO A 108 -2.16 2.82 -2.39
C PRO A 108 -2.32 3.99 -3.38
N ILE A 109 -2.06 3.72 -4.66
CA ILE A 109 -2.02 4.72 -5.74
C ILE A 109 -3.32 4.82 -6.54
N MET A 110 -4.27 3.91 -6.28
CA MET A 110 -5.59 3.84 -6.90
C MET A 110 -6.60 3.23 -5.93
N PRO A 111 -7.93 3.40 -6.15
CA PRO A 111 -8.94 3.01 -5.16
C PRO A 111 -8.95 1.53 -4.78
N VAL A 112 -8.76 0.64 -5.74
CA VAL A 112 -8.71 -0.82 -5.49
C VAL A 112 -7.55 -1.17 -4.56
N LEU A 113 -6.38 -0.59 -4.77
CA LEU A 113 -5.21 -0.84 -3.92
C LEU A 113 -5.33 -0.17 -2.56
N CYS A 114 -5.99 0.99 -2.48
CA CYS A 114 -6.36 1.59 -1.21
C CYS A 114 -7.29 0.67 -0.43
N THR A 115 -8.27 0.06 -1.09
CA THR A 115 -9.19 -0.90 -0.45
C THR A 115 -8.44 -2.10 0.12
N VAL A 116 -7.54 -2.70 -0.67
CA VAL A 116 -6.70 -3.81 -0.19
C VAL A 116 -5.86 -3.37 1.01
N PHE A 117 -5.17 -2.24 0.90
CA PHE A 117 -4.30 -1.73 1.95
C PHE A 117 -5.06 -1.37 3.24
N MET A 118 -6.23 -0.74 3.12
CA MET A 118 -7.13 -0.44 4.24
C MET A 118 -7.63 -1.71 4.92
N GLY A 119 -7.91 -2.78 4.15
CA GLY A 119 -8.19 -4.10 4.70
C GLY A 119 -7.03 -4.63 5.54
N ARG A 120 -5.78 -4.46 5.09
CA ARG A 120 -4.58 -4.82 5.88
C ARG A 120 -4.47 -4.02 7.17
N LEU A 121 -4.70 -2.71 7.11
CA LEU A 121 -4.73 -1.86 8.31
C LEU A 121 -5.81 -2.32 9.29
N SER A 122 -7.01 -2.63 8.78
CA SER A 122 -8.11 -3.10 9.62
C SER A 122 -7.74 -4.39 10.36
N GLU A 123 -7.20 -5.39 9.67
CA GLU A 123 -6.75 -6.64 10.30
C GLU A 123 -5.64 -6.39 11.33
N ARG A 124 -4.67 -5.54 10.98
CA ARG A 124 -3.50 -5.22 11.79
C ARG A 124 -3.82 -4.48 13.10
N PHE A 125 -4.89 -3.70 13.11
CA PHE A 125 -5.34 -2.90 14.25
C PHE A 125 -6.67 -3.36 14.85
N GLY A 126 -7.24 -4.46 14.35
CA GLY A 126 -8.47 -5.05 14.88
C GLY A 126 -9.71 -4.17 14.68
N LEU A 127 -9.80 -3.45 13.55
CA LEU A 127 -10.90 -2.51 13.26
C LEU A 127 -12.15 -3.20 12.69
N GLY A 128 -12.05 -4.45 12.23
CA GLY A 128 -13.18 -5.22 11.69
C GLY A 128 -13.54 -4.86 10.23
N ASP A 129 -14.55 -5.52 9.69
CA ASP A 129 -14.86 -5.45 8.25
C ASP A 129 -15.49 -4.10 7.84
N ASP A 130 -16.09 -3.38 8.78
CA ASP A 130 -16.75 -2.09 8.56
C ASP A 130 -15.81 -0.90 8.89
N VAL A 131 -14.53 -0.97 8.51
CA VAL A 131 -13.60 0.12 8.79
C VAL A 131 -14.00 1.39 8.04
N VAL A 132 -14.11 2.50 8.77
CA VAL A 132 -14.42 3.80 8.19
C VAL A 132 -13.22 4.72 8.33
N ALA A 133 -12.83 5.36 7.22
CA ALA A 133 -11.93 6.51 7.25
C ALA A 133 -12.77 7.76 7.51
N SER A 134 -12.69 8.30 8.73
CA SER A 134 -13.35 9.55 9.09
C SER A 134 -12.35 10.71 9.08
N VAL A 135 -12.80 11.89 8.64
CA VAL A 135 -11.98 13.11 8.62
C VAL A 135 -12.33 13.93 9.86
N GLN A 136 -11.40 14.07 10.80
CA GLN A 136 -11.67 14.67 12.12
C GLN A 136 -12.15 16.13 12.07
N ARG A 137 -11.91 16.85 10.96
CA ARG A 137 -12.17 18.30 10.84
C ARG A 137 -13.23 18.71 9.84
N ALA A 138 -13.63 17.83 8.93
CA ALA A 138 -14.58 18.18 7.90
C ALA A 138 -15.94 17.59 8.27
N ARG A 139 -16.92 18.47 8.52
CA ARG A 139 -18.33 18.15 8.28
C ARG A 139 -18.49 17.92 6.77
N VAL A 140 -17.92 16.84 6.27
CA VAL A 140 -18.27 16.33 4.94
C VAL A 140 -19.70 15.85 5.13
N ASP A 141 -20.66 16.56 4.54
CA ASP A 141 -22.02 16.06 4.45
C ASP A 141 -21.98 14.60 4.01
N ARG A 142 -22.89 13.78 4.54
CA ARG A 142 -22.94 12.30 4.46
C ARG A 142 -22.98 11.74 3.02
N GLN A 143 -21.96 12.02 2.24
CA GLN A 143 -21.76 11.53 0.88
C GLN A 143 -20.87 10.29 0.96
N PRO A 144 -21.14 9.26 0.15
CA PRO A 144 -20.27 8.10 0.08
C PRO A 144 -18.92 8.53 -0.51
N ILE A 145 -17.89 8.59 0.33
CA ILE A 145 -16.52 8.89 -0.07
C ILE A 145 -15.74 7.60 -0.31
N GLU A 146 -14.82 7.63 -1.27
CA GLU A 146 -13.86 6.57 -1.55
C GLU A 146 -12.43 7.13 -1.42
N VAL A 147 -11.52 6.32 -0.89
CA VAL A 147 -10.09 6.69 -0.85
C VAL A 147 -9.50 6.43 -2.22
N ALA A 148 -9.17 7.49 -2.95
CA ALA A 148 -8.62 7.42 -4.29
C ALA A 148 -7.12 7.06 -4.28
N ALA A 149 -6.37 7.66 -3.35
CA ALA A 149 -4.97 7.38 -3.12
C ALA A 149 -4.55 7.79 -1.70
N ILE A 150 -3.51 7.15 -1.18
CA ILE A 150 -2.83 7.55 0.06
C ILE A 150 -1.42 7.99 -0.32
N ARG A 151 -1.07 9.24 0.00
CA ARG A 151 0.27 9.80 -0.18
C ARG A 151 1.01 9.82 1.15
N ASP A 152 2.20 10.41 1.18
CA ASP A 152 3.00 10.50 2.41
C ASP A 152 2.49 11.58 3.38
N GLU A 153 1.83 12.62 2.88
CA GLU A 153 1.36 13.76 3.70
C GLU A 153 -0.16 13.88 3.76
N TYR A 154 -0.87 13.37 2.75
CA TYR A 154 -2.32 13.50 2.61
C TYR A 154 -2.97 12.25 2.02
N VAL A 155 -4.28 12.14 2.21
CA VAL A 155 -5.16 11.17 1.57
C VAL A 155 -6.00 11.90 0.54
N GLU A 156 -6.07 11.34 -0.67
CA GLU A 156 -6.97 11.76 -1.73
C GLU A 156 -8.30 11.02 -1.55
N PHE A 157 -9.40 11.76 -1.36
CA PHE A 157 -10.76 11.24 -1.36
C PHE A 157 -11.50 11.67 -2.61
N ASN A 158 -12.33 10.80 -3.16
CA ASN A 158 -13.30 11.11 -4.20
C ASN A 158 -14.71 10.87 -3.67
N VAL A 159 -15.69 11.57 -4.21
CA VAL A 159 -17.09 11.19 -4.05
C VAL A 159 -17.35 9.97 -4.94
N LYS A 160 -18.01 8.93 -4.41
CA LYS A 160 -18.24 7.69 -5.15
C LYS A 160 -19.06 7.99 -6.42
N GLY A 161 -18.45 7.76 -7.59
CA GLY A 161 -19.04 8.05 -8.90
C GLY A 161 -18.73 9.44 -9.47
N ASP A 162 -17.83 10.20 -8.83
CA ASP A 162 -17.36 11.51 -9.27
C ASP A 162 -15.83 11.61 -9.09
N ASP A 163 -15.10 11.44 -10.20
CA ASP A 163 -13.64 11.49 -10.24
C ASP A 163 -13.08 12.92 -10.40
N GLU A 164 -13.95 13.92 -10.61
CA GLU A 164 -13.57 15.31 -10.82
C GLU A 164 -13.43 16.07 -9.48
N ASN A 165 -14.25 15.72 -8.49
CA ASN A 165 -14.23 16.34 -7.18
C ASN A 165 -13.34 15.56 -6.19
N ARG A 166 -12.04 15.91 -6.18
CA ARG A 166 -11.06 15.37 -5.23
C ARG A 166 -10.90 16.24 -3.99
N TRP A 167 -10.83 15.60 -2.84
CA TRP A 167 -10.48 16.25 -1.57
C TRP A 167 -9.16 15.72 -1.05
N TYR A 168 -8.37 16.64 -0.50
CA TYR A 168 -7.03 16.36 0.02
C TYR A 168 -7.04 16.60 1.52
N VAL A 169 -6.86 15.54 2.29
CA VAL A 169 -6.93 15.59 3.76
C VAL A 169 -5.59 15.18 4.34
N PRO A 170 -4.96 15.98 5.20
CA PRO A 170 -3.73 15.58 5.87
C PRO A 170 -3.88 14.23 6.58
N ILE A 171 -2.90 13.34 6.46
CA ILE A 171 -2.98 11.97 7.02
C ILE A 171 -3.22 11.96 8.53
N LYS A 172 -2.64 12.94 9.24
CA LYS A 172 -2.84 13.14 10.68
C LYS A 172 -4.28 13.43 11.07
N ASP A 173 -5.08 13.97 10.14
CA ASP A 173 -6.48 14.33 10.34
C ASP A 173 -7.43 13.20 9.89
N VAL A 174 -6.90 12.09 9.37
CA VAL A 174 -7.66 10.89 8.98
C VAL A 174 -7.63 9.88 10.13
N LEU A 175 -8.81 9.54 10.63
CA LEU A 175 -9.03 8.56 11.69
C LEU A 175 -9.62 7.28 11.09
N LEU A 176 -9.04 6.13 11.43
CA LEU A 176 -9.55 4.82 11.08
C LEU A 176 -10.32 4.29 12.28
N GLU A 177 -11.60 3.99 12.09
CA GLU A 177 -12.50 3.56 13.17
C GLU A 177 -13.24 2.28 12.80
N GLY A 178 -13.40 1.39 13.78
CA GLY A 178 -14.18 0.17 13.63
C GLY A 178 -14.00 -0.76 14.83
N ASN A 179 -15.00 -1.61 15.10
CA ASN A 179 -14.98 -2.60 16.19
C ASN A 179 -14.60 -2.03 17.57
N GLY A 180 -14.99 -0.78 17.86
CA GLY A 180 -14.67 -0.09 19.12
C GLY A 180 -13.22 0.39 19.24
N ASN A 181 -12.40 0.21 18.20
CA ASN A 181 -11.02 0.67 18.09
C ASN A 181 -10.93 1.88 17.17
N ALA A 182 -9.94 2.73 17.42
CA ALA A 182 -9.64 3.87 16.57
C ALA A 182 -8.13 4.14 16.52
N ILE A 183 -7.61 4.49 15.35
CA ILE A 183 -6.22 4.88 15.17
C ILE A 183 -6.10 5.92 14.05
N THR A 184 -5.32 6.97 14.25
CA THR A 184 -5.02 7.92 13.17
C THR A 184 -4.19 7.21 12.09
N LEU A 185 -4.45 7.49 10.81
CA LEU A 185 -3.69 6.89 9.71
C LEU A 185 -2.18 7.15 9.86
N ASP A 186 -1.78 8.35 10.32
CA ASP A 186 -0.37 8.68 10.60
C ASP A 186 0.28 7.71 11.59
N SER A 187 -0.37 7.51 12.74
CA SER A 187 0.09 6.55 13.76
C SER A 187 0.12 5.11 13.25
N ALA A 188 -0.85 4.71 12.43
CA ALA A 188 -0.90 3.36 11.85
C ALA A 188 0.31 3.13 10.93
N LEU A 189 0.55 4.05 9.99
CA LEU A 189 1.68 4.01 9.07
C LEU A 189 3.01 4.06 9.82
N ALA A 190 3.12 4.93 10.85
CA ALA A 190 4.32 5.03 11.67
C ALA A 190 4.62 3.71 12.37
N GLN A 191 3.64 3.07 13.00
CA GLN A 191 3.81 1.80 13.72
C GLN A 191 4.19 0.64 12.80
N MET A 192 3.59 0.55 11.62
CA MET A 192 3.93 -0.48 10.63
C MET A 192 5.27 -0.22 9.93
N SER A 193 5.79 1.01 10.02
CA SER A 193 7.11 1.36 9.53
C SER A 193 8.22 1.14 10.57
N VAL A 194 7.90 0.93 11.85
CA VAL A 194 8.92 0.68 12.90
C VAL A 194 9.60 -0.66 12.63
N GLY A 195 10.91 -0.62 12.39
CA GLY A 195 11.70 -1.73 11.83
C GLY A 195 12.52 -1.27 10.62
N PHE A 196 11.99 -0.28 9.88
CA PHE A 196 12.75 0.51 8.93
C PHE A 196 13.55 1.60 9.62
N GLN A 197 14.85 1.39 9.79
CA GLN A 197 15.77 2.49 10.13
C GLN A 197 15.94 3.52 8.99
N ALA A 198 15.22 3.39 7.87
CA ALA A 198 15.28 4.33 6.75
C ALA A 198 14.16 5.39 6.80
N ARG A 199 14.03 6.12 7.92
CA ARG A 199 13.32 7.42 7.91
C ARG A 199 14.08 8.50 7.10
N GLN A 200 15.24 8.18 6.51
CA GLN A 200 16.09 9.14 5.79
C GLN A 200 16.10 9.03 4.26
N VAL A 201 15.36 8.10 3.62
CA VAL A 201 15.40 7.98 2.13
C VAL A 201 14.11 8.41 1.43
N VAL A 202 13.01 8.64 2.14
CA VAL A 202 11.76 9.15 1.54
C VAL A 202 11.40 10.56 2.05
N GLN A 203 12.23 11.12 2.94
CA GLN A 203 11.99 12.45 3.53
C GLN A 203 12.42 13.64 2.64
N GLN A 204 12.79 13.41 1.37
CA GLN A 204 13.37 14.48 0.55
C GLN A 204 12.73 14.81 -0.80
N GLN A 205 11.81 14.02 -1.38
CA GLN A 205 11.40 14.32 -2.76
C GLN A 205 9.95 13.97 -3.10
N LEU A 206 8.99 14.66 -2.49
CA LEU A 206 7.72 14.99 -3.14
C LEU A 206 7.25 16.38 -2.67
N ILE A 207 8.13 17.38 -2.83
CA ILE A 207 7.68 18.76 -3.00
C ILE A 207 7.29 18.89 -4.47
N PHE A 208 5.99 18.93 -4.74
CA PHE A 208 5.41 19.59 -5.90
C PHE A 208 4.32 20.53 -5.41
#